data_AF-A0A1R1SLR9-F1
#
_entry.id   AF-A0A1R1SLR9-F1
#
_cell.length_a   1.000
_cell.length_b   1.000
_cell.length_c   1.000
_cell.angle_alpha   90.00
_cell.angle_beta   90.00
_cell.angle_gamma   90.00
#
_symmetry.space_group_name_H-M   'P 1'
#
loop_
_entity.id
_entity.type
_entity.pdbx_description
1 polymer ?
#
loop_
_entity_poly.entity_id
_entity_poly.type
_entity_poly.pdbx_seq_one_letter_code
_entity_poly.pdbx_strand_id
1 'polypeptide(L)'
;MACGDVGALISAITDANNAGSGSITLASNCVYSLTGPAVTPGTNGPDGLPVITGNVTLSGSDTTITRASGTAFRIAEVAPGGTLDLYGITISNGSATTGPAGLNGGGILDAGTLRLTSSAVTGNTASNLGGGIEVANNASLTLNSSQVNGNTGGDGGGVHINTGGSLTALGSQISNNTANGSGGGISNFGNVTLTSVELRGNRAINFEGGAITTNGGDFTMNSVIIDGNSSGSHGGGIANFGSQLLMQSVALTNNTAGGNGGGLYNASGTAQLIGDQVTGNTAGGGQGGGIFVAGGTVTLTGTTVSGNIPDNCVPGLPGC
;
A
#
# COMPACT_ATOMS: atom_id res chain seq x y z
N MET A 1 -27.34 2.38 11.82
CA MET A 1 -27.30 3.64 12.60
C MET A 1 -27.77 4.83 11.75
N ALA A 2 -28.01 6.01 12.33
CA ALA A 2 -28.41 7.22 11.57
C ALA A 2 -27.27 7.73 10.67
N CYS A 3 -27.61 8.31 9.52
CA CYS A 3 -26.62 8.83 8.59
C CYS A 3 -25.91 10.07 9.16
N GLY A 4 -24.59 10.11 9.07
CA GLY A 4 -23.75 11.23 9.49
C GLY A 4 -23.58 11.38 11.00
N ASP A 5 -24.19 10.50 11.79
CA ASP A 5 -24.09 10.52 13.25
C ASP A 5 -22.74 9.96 13.73
N VAL A 6 -21.74 10.84 13.71
CA VAL A 6 -20.36 10.55 14.16
C VAL A 6 -20.32 10.24 15.66
N GLY A 7 -21.16 10.91 16.47
CA GLY A 7 -21.23 10.64 17.91
C GLY A 7 -21.65 9.20 18.19
N ALA A 8 -22.72 8.75 17.53
CA ALA A 8 -23.17 7.37 17.62
C ALA A 8 -22.13 6.36 17.09
N LEU A 9 -21.36 6.73 16.05
CA LEU A 9 -20.29 5.87 15.52
C LEU A 9 -19.20 5.65 16.56
N ILE A 10 -18.72 6.74 17.17
CA ILE A 10 -17.68 6.70 18.20
C ILE A 10 -18.17 5.91 19.42
N SER A 11 -19.41 6.13 19.88
CA SER A 11 -19.98 5.37 20.99
C SER A 11 -20.09 3.87 20.66
N ALA A 12 -20.59 3.52 19.48
CA ALA A 12 -20.74 2.11 19.09
C ALA A 12 -19.40 1.38 18.99
N ILE A 13 -18.35 2.03 18.46
CA ILE A 13 -16.99 1.46 18.45
C ILE A 13 -16.45 1.28 19.87
N THR A 14 -16.68 2.25 20.75
CA THR A 14 -16.27 2.17 22.16
C THR A 14 -16.94 1.00 22.86
N ASP A 15 -18.24 0.81 22.65
CA ASP A 15 -18.99 -0.32 23.22
C ASP A 15 -18.49 -1.66 22.68
N ALA A 16 -18.21 -1.74 21.38
CA ALA A 16 -17.64 -2.94 20.75
C ALA A 16 -16.25 -3.30 21.32
N ASN A 17 -15.39 -2.31 21.53
CA ASN A 17 -14.10 -2.50 22.17
C ASN A 17 -14.26 -3.01 23.61
N ASN A 18 -15.15 -2.41 24.41
CA ASN A 18 -15.40 -2.82 25.80
C ASN A 18 -15.97 -4.24 25.90
N ALA A 19 -16.81 -4.64 24.95
CA ALA A 19 -17.35 -5.99 24.85
C ALA A 19 -16.34 -7.01 24.30
N GLY A 20 -15.18 -6.57 23.79
CA GLY A 20 -14.20 -7.38 23.09
C GLY A 20 -14.57 -7.72 21.64
N SER A 21 -15.82 -7.50 21.24
CA SER A 21 -16.26 -7.58 19.85
C SER A 21 -17.54 -6.79 19.59
N GLY A 22 -17.77 -6.40 18.34
CA GLY A 22 -19.05 -5.80 17.92
C GLY A 22 -19.14 -5.61 16.41
N SER A 23 -20.38 -5.65 15.91
CA SER A 23 -20.69 -5.38 14.50
C SER A 23 -21.60 -4.16 14.38
N ILE A 24 -21.17 -3.20 13.55
CA ILE A 24 -21.79 -1.88 13.42
C ILE A 24 -22.16 -1.68 11.96
N THR A 25 -23.47 -1.56 11.70
CA THR A 25 -23.99 -1.24 10.37
C THR A 25 -24.21 0.26 10.21
N LEU A 26 -23.41 0.86 9.34
CA LEU A 26 -23.50 2.26 8.95
C LEU A 26 -24.60 2.47 7.91
N ALA A 27 -25.15 3.68 7.84
CA ALA A 27 -26.13 4.01 6.82
C ALA A 27 -25.50 3.94 5.42
N SER A 28 -26.22 3.38 4.44
CA SER A 28 -25.79 3.33 3.04
C SER A 28 -25.79 4.73 2.40
N ASN A 29 -24.95 4.94 1.38
CA ASN A 29 -24.82 6.20 0.65
C ASN A 29 -24.61 7.42 1.57
N CYS A 30 -23.81 7.24 2.61
CA CYS A 30 -23.70 8.18 3.70
C CYS A 30 -22.26 8.58 3.97
N VAL A 31 -22.07 9.83 4.42
CA VAL A 31 -20.77 10.36 4.83
C VAL A 31 -20.79 10.67 6.33
N TYR A 32 -19.83 10.11 7.06
CA TYR A 32 -19.53 10.38 8.45
C TYR A 32 -18.31 11.30 8.52
N SER A 33 -18.56 12.60 8.71
CA SER A 33 -17.54 13.65 8.67
C SER A 33 -16.95 13.92 10.06
N LEU A 34 -15.77 13.38 10.33
CA LEU A 34 -15.03 13.58 11.58
C LEU A 34 -14.51 15.03 11.64
N THR A 35 -15.00 15.81 12.60
CA THR A 35 -14.60 17.23 12.79
C THR A 35 -13.47 17.40 13.80
N GLY A 36 -13.17 16.36 14.57
CA GLY A 36 -12.08 16.32 15.53
C GLY A 36 -11.71 14.88 15.88
N PRO A 37 -10.55 14.67 16.52
CA PRO A 37 -10.12 13.37 16.97
C PRO A 37 -10.93 12.90 18.20
N ALA A 38 -11.27 11.61 18.22
CA ALA A 38 -11.80 10.94 19.40
C ALA A 38 -10.69 10.65 20.43
N VAL A 39 -9.44 10.52 19.98
CA VAL A 39 -8.27 10.25 20.83
C VAL A 39 -7.21 11.32 20.61
N THR A 40 -6.79 12.05 21.65
CA THR A 40 -5.73 13.08 21.60
C THR A 40 -5.11 13.28 22.99
N PRO A 41 -3.76 13.30 23.13
CA PRO A 41 -2.76 13.27 22.05
C PRO A 41 -2.56 11.90 21.38
N GLY A 42 -3.13 10.82 21.93
CA GLY A 42 -2.92 9.45 21.47
C GLY A 42 -1.46 9.00 21.59
N THR A 43 -1.20 7.69 21.66
CA THR A 43 0.19 7.19 21.73
C THR A 43 0.91 7.41 20.39
N ASN A 44 0.21 7.20 19.28
CA ASN A 44 0.74 7.26 17.91
C ASN A 44 0.23 8.49 17.14
N GLY A 45 -0.15 9.53 17.88
CA GLY A 45 -0.83 10.71 17.35
C GLY A 45 -2.36 10.66 17.48
N PRO A 46 -3.05 11.71 17.02
CA PRO A 46 -4.48 11.83 17.17
C PRO A 46 -5.26 10.96 16.16
N ASP A 47 -6.32 10.30 16.65
CA ASP A 47 -7.21 9.45 15.87
C ASP A 47 -8.65 9.96 15.85
N GLY A 48 -9.26 9.92 14.68
CA GLY A 48 -10.64 10.30 14.43
C GLY A 48 -11.66 9.38 15.10
N LEU A 49 -11.35 8.09 15.17
CA LEU A 49 -12.14 7.05 15.83
C LEU A 49 -11.43 6.56 17.10
N PRO A 50 -12.15 5.92 18.05
CA PRO A 50 -11.48 5.21 19.14
C PRO A 50 -10.51 4.15 18.60
N VAL A 51 -9.37 3.98 19.26
CA VAL A 51 -8.40 2.92 18.93
C VAL A 51 -9.11 1.56 19.03
N ILE A 52 -8.98 0.73 17.99
CA ILE A 52 -9.60 -0.59 17.92
C ILE A 52 -8.78 -1.58 18.74
N THR A 53 -9.34 -2.04 19.85
CA THR A 53 -8.70 -2.99 20.78
C THR A 53 -9.43 -4.34 20.84
N GLY A 54 -10.71 -4.37 20.47
CA GLY A 54 -11.49 -5.60 20.30
C GLY A 54 -11.56 -6.04 18.83
N ASN A 55 -12.49 -6.95 18.54
CA ASN A 55 -12.85 -7.32 17.17
C ASN A 55 -14.05 -6.49 16.67
N VAL A 56 -13.77 -5.46 15.88
CA VAL A 56 -14.77 -4.50 15.39
C VAL A 56 -15.03 -4.72 13.91
N THR A 57 -16.28 -4.98 13.56
CA THR A 57 -16.75 -5.01 12.17
C THR A 57 -17.55 -3.76 11.85
N LEU A 58 -17.14 -3.03 10.81
CA LEU A 58 -17.91 -1.93 10.23
C LEU A 58 -18.44 -2.36 8.86
N SER A 59 -19.75 -2.29 8.68
CA SER A 59 -20.41 -2.62 7.41
C SER A 59 -21.19 -1.43 6.87
N GLY A 60 -20.99 -1.12 5.60
CA GLY A 60 -21.70 -0.09 4.87
C GLY A 60 -21.89 -0.45 3.40
N SER A 61 -22.53 0.45 2.66
CA SER A 61 -22.72 0.34 1.22
C SER A 61 -22.60 1.74 0.68
N ASP A 62 -21.51 2.01 -0.05
CA ASP A 62 -21.14 3.37 -0.48
C ASP A 62 -21.09 4.34 0.71
N THR A 63 -20.56 3.87 1.84
CA THR A 63 -20.42 4.65 3.07
C THR A 63 -19.00 5.18 3.18
N THR A 64 -18.85 6.46 3.51
CA THR A 64 -17.54 7.10 3.71
C THR A 64 -17.38 7.57 5.15
N ILE A 65 -16.24 7.27 5.77
CA ILE A 65 -15.77 7.92 6.99
C ILE A 65 -14.60 8.81 6.60
N THR A 66 -14.78 10.12 6.74
CA THR A 66 -13.81 11.11 6.25
C THR A 66 -13.43 12.10 7.32
N ARG A 67 -12.17 12.52 7.33
CA ARG A 67 -11.77 13.73 8.05
C ARG A 67 -12.35 14.94 7.32
N ALA A 68 -12.99 15.84 8.06
CA ALA A 68 -13.52 17.11 7.57
C ALA A 68 -12.97 18.33 8.34
N SER A 69 -11.98 18.11 9.20
CA SER A 69 -11.34 19.14 10.03
C SER A 69 -10.20 19.86 9.30
N GLY A 70 -9.82 21.05 9.76
CA GLY A 70 -8.52 21.65 9.42
C GLY A 70 -7.37 21.04 10.21
N THR A 71 -7.65 20.46 11.38
CA THR A 71 -6.68 19.78 12.24
C THR A 71 -6.30 18.42 11.66
N ALA A 72 -5.00 18.12 11.67
CA ALA A 72 -4.48 16.82 11.25
C ALA A 72 -4.83 15.74 12.29
N PHE A 73 -5.43 14.65 11.81
CA PHE A 73 -5.56 13.38 12.53
C PHE A 73 -5.81 12.25 11.55
N ARG A 74 -5.42 11.04 11.94
CA ARG A 74 -5.68 9.80 11.20
C ARG A 74 -7.12 9.36 11.39
N ILE A 75 -7.70 8.55 10.50
CA ILE A 75 -9.08 8.10 10.68
C ILE A 75 -9.18 7.00 11.72
N ALA A 76 -8.36 5.96 11.60
CA ALA A 76 -8.42 4.79 12.47
C ALA A 76 -7.04 4.28 12.88
N GLU A 77 -6.98 3.67 14.06
CA GLU A 77 -5.84 2.92 14.58
C GLU A 77 -6.33 1.56 15.07
N VAL A 78 -5.63 0.49 14.69
CA VAL A 78 -5.84 -0.87 15.21
C VAL A 78 -4.69 -1.19 16.15
N ALA A 79 -4.98 -1.43 17.42
CA ALA A 79 -3.98 -1.80 18.41
C ALA A 79 -3.53 -3.26 18.27
N PRO A 80 -2.37 -3.65 18.86
CA PRO A 80 -2.00 -5.05 18.97
C PRO A 80 -3.10 -5.91 19.61
N GLY A 81 -3.45 -7.00 18.94
CA GLY A 81 -4.54 -7.90 19.34
C GLY A 81 -5.94 -7.45 18.91
N GLY A 82 -6.09 -6.20 18.47
CA GLY A 82 -7.33 -5.69 17.87
C GLY A 82 -7.54 -6.20 16.44
N THR A 83 -8.79 -6.20 16.00
CA THR A 83 -9.16 -6.51 14.61
C THR A 83 -10.16 -5.48 14.11
N LEU A 84 -9.91 -4.93 12.92
CA LEU A 84 -10.86 -4.08 12.20
C LEU A 84 -11.21 -4.71 10.87
N ASP A 85 -12.47 -5.13 10.71
CA ASP A 85 -13.02 -5.61 9.45
C ASP A 85 -13.93 -4.53 8.82
N LEU A 86 -13.60 -4.10 7.60
CA LEU A 86 -14.34 -3.09 6.84
C LEU A 86 -15.02 -3.72 5.62
N TYR A 87 -16.34 -3.60 5.54
CA TYR A 87 -17.15 -4.06 4.42
C TYR A 87 -17.86 -2.88 3.75
N GLY A 88 -17.51 -2.56 2.50
CA GLY A 88 -18.19 -1.48 1.76
C GLY A 88 -17.94 -0.07 2.33
N ILE A 89 -16.80 0.14 3.01
CA ILE A 89 -16.45 1.41 3.65
C ILE A 89 -15.30 2.10 2.91
N THR A 90 -15.45 3.40 2.68
CA THR A 90 -14.36 4.27 2.24
C THR A 90 -13.80 5.04 3.44
N ILE A 91 -12.48 4.96 3.65
CA ILE A 91 -11.72 5.75 4.62
C ILE A 91 -10.98 6.85 3.86
N SER A 92 -11.25 8.12 4.16
CA SER A 92 -10.69 9.22 3.36
C SER A 92 -10.23 10.46 4.12
N ASN A 93 -9.33 11.20 3.46
CA ASN A 93 -8.82 12.50 3.87
C ASN A 93 -8.12 12.54 5.25
N GLY A 94 -7.80 11.39 5.82
CA GLY A 94 -6.99 11.29 7.03
C GLY A 94 -5.61 11.94 6.84
N SER A 95 -5.08 12.51 7.92
CA SER A 95 -3.83 13.26 7.90
C SER A 95 -2.99 12.94 9.14
N ALA A 96 -2.00 12.07 9.00
CA ALA A 96 -0.99 11.76 10.01
C ALA A 96 0.30 12.55 9.74
N THR A 97 0.19 13.89 9.76
CA THR A 97 1.32 14.82 9.52
C THR A 97 1.89 15.41 10.81
N THR A 98 1.23 15.16 11.94
CA THR A 98 1.60 15.62 13.28
C THR A 98 1.66 14.43 14.22
N GLY A 99 2.78 14.21 14.91
CA GLY A 99 2.97 13.08 15.82
C GLY A 99 4.45 12.70 15.96
N PRO A 100 4.78 11.71 16.82
CA PRO A 100 6.14 11.17 16.92
C PRO A 100 6.67 10.71 15.56
N ALA A 101 7.98 10.79 15.36
CA ALA A 101 8.61 10.21 14.18
C ALA A 101 8.53 8.67 14.26
N GLY A 102 7.58 8.09 13.55
CA GLY A 102 7.34 6.63 13.49
C GLY A 102 5.91 6.28 13.94
N LEU A 103 5.26 5.44 13.12
CA LEU A 103 3.84 4.98 13.17
C LEU A 103 2.82 5.91 12.48
N ASN A 104 2.93 6.08 11.16
CA ASN A 104 1.94 6.85 10.40
C ASN A 104 1.31 6.01 9.30
N GLY A 105 0.00 5.86 9.33
CA GLY A 105 -0.81 5.46 8.19
C GLY A 105 -1.84 6.56 7.98
N GLY A 106 -1.77 7.38 6.94
CA GLY A 106 -2.55 8.62 6.87
C GLY A 106 -4.06 8.40 7.06
N GLY A 107 -4.58 7.30 6.52
CA GLY A 107 -5.92 6.80 6.78
C GLY A 107 -5.97 5.88 7.99
N ILE A 108 -5.15 4.81 7.97
CA ILE A 108 -5.20 3.74 8.97
C ILE A 108 -3.80 3.30 9.41
N LEU A 109 -3.56 3.26 10.73
CA LEU A 109 -2.42 2.58 11.33
C LEU A 109 -2.88 1.21 11.82
N ASP A 110 -2.33 0.15 11.26
CA ASP A 110 -2.60 -1.22 11.68
C ASP A 110 -1.41 -1.78 12.47
N ALA A 111 -1.59 -1.95 13.79
CA ALA A 111 -0.69 -2.70 14.66
C ALA A 111 -1.29 -4.04 15.11
N GLY A 112 -2.41 -4.46 14.52
CA GLY A 112 -3.11 -5.69 14.84
C GLY A 112 -3.48 -6.45 13.57
N THR A 113 -4.78 -6.52 13.27
CA THR A 113 -5.29 -7.12 12.04
C THR A 113 -6.31 -6.22 11.37
N LEU A 114 -6.05 -5.86 10.11
CA LEU A 114 -6.92 -5.04 9.29
C LEU A 114 -7.40 -5.84 8.07
N ARG A 115 -8.72 -5.90 7.86
CA ARG A 115 -9.31 -6.51 6.66
C ARG A 115 -10.24 -5.56 5.95
N LEU A 116 -10.00 -5.38 4.65
CA LEU A 116 -10.86 -4.59 3.78
C LEU A 116 -11.50 -5.51 2.75
N THR A 117 -12.83 -5.50 2.70
CA THR A 117 -13.62 -6.20 1.69
C THR A 117 -14.50 -5.20 0.97
N SER A 118 -14.35 -5.07 -0.36
CA SER A 118 -15.09 -4.08 -1.15
C SER A 118 -15.00 -2.66 -0.56
N SER A 119 -13.85 -2.33 0.03
CA SER A 119 -13.61 -1.09 0.77
C SER A 119 -12.53 -0.27 0.09
N ALA A 120 -12.41 1.00 0.47
CA ALA A 120 -11.42 1.92 -0.11
C ALA A 120 -10.67 2.72 0.96
N VAL A 121 -9.38 2.98 0.72
CA VAL A 121 -8.57 3.94 1.49
C VAL A 121 -8.03 4.98 0.52
N THR A 122 -8.57 6.20 0.58
CA THR A 122 -8.36 7.21 -0.46
C THR A 122 -8.07 8.62 0.02
N GLY A 123 -7.18 9.33 -0.69
CA GLY A 123 -6.92 10.74 -0.43
C GLY A 123 -6.30 11.02 0.94
N ASN A 124 -5.65 10.02 1.55
CA ASN A 124 -5.04 10.17 2.86
C ASN A 124 -3.58 10.63 2.75
N THR A 125 -3.08 11.31 3.78
CA THR A 125 -1.72 11.85 3.81
C THR A 125 -1.00 11.51 5.09
N ALA A 126 0.26 11.09 4.96
CA ALA A 126 1.18 10.89 6.08
C ALA A 126 2.52 11.57 5.79
N SER A 127 3.20 12.04 6.84
CA SER A 127 4.52 12.68 6.67
C SER A 127 5.66 11.70 6.48
N ASN A 128 5.49 10.42 6.82
CA ASN A 128 6.59 9.47 6.89
C ASN A 128 6.25 8.11 6.27
N LEU A 129 5.53 7.25 6.97
CA LEU A 129 5.17 5.92 6.43
C LEU A 129 3.73 5.93 5.95
N GLY A 130 3.36 5.00 5.07
CA GLY A 130 1.98 4.63 4.75
C GLY A 130 1.06 5.82 4.49
N GLY A 131 1.05 6.39 3.28
CA GLY A 131 0.14 7.51 2.99
C GLY A 131 -1.33 7.12 3.20
N GLY A 132 -1.71 5.91 2.77
CA GLY A 132 -3.01 5.31 3.06
C GLY A 132 -2.97 4.48 4.34
N ILE A 133 -2.19 3.41 4.31
CA ILE A 133 -2.13 2.39 5.37
C ILE A 133 -0.69 2.13 5.79
N GLU A 134 -0.48 2.06 7.10
CA GLU A 134 0.74 1.56 7.71
C GLU A 134 0.47 0.24 8.39
N VAL A 135 1.22 -0.79 8.01
CA VAL A 135 1.19 -2.11 8.64
C VAL A 135 2.42 -2.22 9.52
N ALA A 136 2.22 -2.11 10.83
CA ALA A 136 3.29 -2.14 11.81
C ALA A 136 3.91 -3.54 11.95
N ASN A 137 4.95 -3.65 12.78
CA ASN A 137 5.65 -4.90 13.01
C ASN A 137 4.69 -6.02 13.44
N ASN A 138 4.72 -7.15 12.74
CA ASN A 138 3.88 -8.32 12.98
C ASN A 138 2.35 -8.10 12.82
N ALA A 139 1.93 -6.96 12.25
CA ALA A 139 0.54 -6.73 11.90
C ALA A 139 0.18 -7.41 10.56
N SER A 140 -1.12 -7.51 10.27
CA SER A 140 -1.59 -8.17 9.05
C SER A 140 -2.71 -7.41 8.36
N LEU A 141 -2.44 -7.05 7.10
CA LEU A 141 -3.39 -6.42 6.20
C LEU A 141 -3.91 -7.42 5.18
N THR A 142 -5.23 -7.53 5.07
CA THR A 142 -5.92 -8.23 3.99
C THR A 142 -6.73 -7.26 3.14
N LEU A 143 -6.49 -7.26 1.82
CA LEU A 143 -7.31 -6.54 0.84
C LEU A 143 -8.06 -7.56 -0.04
N ASN A 144 -9.38 -7.51 -0.02
CA ASN A 144 -10.22 -8.32 -0.90
C ASN A 144 -11.13 -7.41 -1.72
N SER A 145 -10.95 -7.42 -3.03
CA SER A 145 -11.74 -6.60 -3.96
C SER A 145 -11.80 -5.12 -3.52
N SER A 146 -10.68 -4.61 -3.01
CA SER A 146 -10.59 -3.31 -2.33
C SER A 146 -9.62 -2.37 -3.05
N GLN A 147 -9.67 -1.09 -2.68
CA GLN A 147 -8.90 -0.02 -3.33
C GLN A 147 -8.02 0.73 -2.32
N VAL A 148 -6.77 1.00 -2.66
CA VAL A 148 -5.89 1.94 -1.95
C VAL A 148 -5.38 2.95 -2.97
N ASN A 149 -5.95 4.15 -2.99
CA ASN A 149 -5.72 5.06 -4.10
C ASN A 149 -5.62 6.56 -3.75
N GLY A 150 -4.79 7.30 -4.48
CA GLY A 150 -4.69 8.75 -4.31
C GLY A 150 -4.10 9.17 -2.95
N ASN A 151 -3.35 8.28 -2.28
CA ASN A 151 -2.76 8.58 -0.99
C ASN A 151 -1.32 9.12 -1.15
N THR A 152 -0.87 9.90 -0.16
CA THR A 152 0.47 10.51 -0.17
C THR A 152 1.23 10.20 1.12
N GLY A 153 2.42 9.63 1.00
CA GLY A 153 3.28 9.27 2.14
C GLY A 153 4.73 9.72 1.96
N GLY A 154 5.59 9.45 2.94
CA GLY A 154 7.03 9.41 2.74
C GLY A 154 7.37 8.13 1.98
N ASP A 155 7.44 7.00 2.67
CA ASP A 155 7.55 5.67 2.07
C ASP A 155 6.19 4.97 2.04
N GLY A 156 5.93 4.20 0.98
CA GLY A 156 4.65 3.49 0.82
C GLY A 156 3.49 4.47 0.67
N GLY A 157 3.44 5.20 -0.45
CA GLY A 157 2.42 6.21 -0.69
C GLY A 157 1.00 5.65 -0.50
N GLY A 158 0.77 4.41 -0.93
CA GLY A 158 -0.43 3.65 -0.62
C GLY A 158 -0.29 2.87 0.68
N VAL A 159 0.61 1.89 0.69
CA VAL A 159 0.83 0.97 1.82
C VAL A 159 2.32 0.92 2.17
N HIS A 160 2.63 1.05 3.44
CA HIS A 160 3.95 0.70 3.97
C HIS A 160 3.82 -0.51 4.91
N ILE A 161 4.77 -1.43 4.82
CA ILE A 161 4.78 -2.70 5.56
C ILE A 161 6.10 -2.83 6.29
N ASN A 162 6.03 -2.81 7.62
CA ASN A 162 7.17 -2.95 8.49
C ASN A 162 7.65 -4.41 8.63
N THR A 163 8.82 -4.58 9.25
CA THR A 163 9.44 -5.89 9.46
C THR A 163 8.51 -6.86 10.20
N GLY A 164 8.34 -8.06 9.64
CA GLY A 164 7.43 -9.08 10.17
C GLY A 164 5.94 -8.81 9.92
N GLY A 165 5.58 -7.60 9.44
CA GLY A 165 4.24 -7.31 8.95
C GLY A 165 3.92 -8.09 7.68
N SER A 166 2.64 -8.13 7.32
CA SER A 166 2.20 -8.84 6.11
C SER A 166 1.07 -8.14 5.35
N LEU A 167 1.08 -8.30 4.03
CA LEU A 167 0.00 -7.92 3.13
C LEU A 167 -0.42 -9.13 2.29
N THR A 168 -1.72 -9.46 2.34
CA THR A 168 -2.36 -10.35 1.36
C THR A 168 -3.42 -9.56 0.59
N ALA A 169 -3.32 -9.53 -0.74
CA ALA A 169 -4.28 -8.84 -1.59
C ALA A 169 -4.82 -9.76 -2.69
N LEU A 170 -6.15 -9.75 -2.85
CA LEU A 170 -6.88 -10.50 -3.87
C LEU A 170 -7.83 -9.57 -4.61
N GLY A 171 -7.75 -9.55 -5.94
CA GLY A 171 -8.71 -8.81 -6.78
C GLY A 171 -8.74 -7.30 -6.51
N SER A 172 -7.67 -6.73 -5.97
CA SER A 172 -7.62 -5.38 -5.42
C SER A 172 -6.82 -4.42 -6.30
N GLN A 173 -6.98 -3.12 -6.09
CA GLN A 173 -6.24 -2.09 -6.83
C GLN A 173 -5.47 -1.17 -5.89
N ILE A 174 -4.21 -0.90 -6.22
CA ILE A 174 -3.35 0.08 -5.54
C ILE A 174 -2.91 1.10 -6.59
N SER A 175 -3.54 2.27 -6.62
CA SER A 175 -3.38 3.19 -7.76
C SER A 175 -3.22 4.66 -7.40
N ASN A 176 -2.49 5.40 -8.23
CA ASN A 176 -2.33 6.85 -8.11
C ASN A 176 -1.80 7.31 -6.74
N ASN A 177 -1.03 6.47 -6.06
CA ASN A 177 -0.43 6.83 -4.78
C ASN A 177 0.94 7.48 -5.00
N THR A 178 1.31 8.40 -4.13
CA THR A 178 2.58 9.14 -4.22
C THR A 178 3.40 8.98 -2.94
N ALA A 179 4.64 8.51 -3.09
CA ALA A 179 5.66 8.50 -2.06
C ALA A 179 6.67 9.63 -2.31
N ASN A 180 6.96 10.46 -1.30
CA ASN A 180 8.10 11.38 -1.37
C ASN A 180 9.44 10.64 -1.28
N GLY A 181 9.41 9.51 -0.56
CA GLY A 181 10.40 8.45 -0.42
C GLY A 181 10.24 7.36 -1.48
N SER A 182 10.34 6.11 -1.06
CA SER A 182 10.31 4.91 -1.92
C SER A 182 8.97 4.18 -1.87
N GLY A 183 8.66 3.43 -2.92
CA GLY A 183 7.44 2.62 -2.97
C GLY A 183 6.20 3.50 -3.12
N GLY A 184 5.96 4.05 -4.32
CA GLY A 184 4.79 4.90 -4.56
C GLY A 184 3.48 4.21 -4.20
N GLY A 185 3.35 2.94 -4.58
CA GLY A 185 2.22 2.08 -4.18
C GLY A 185 2.51 1.35 -2.86
N ILE A 186 3.54 0.49 -2.86
CA ILE A 186 3.92 -0.36 -1.74
C ILE A 186 5.40 -0.15 -1.39
N SER A 187 5.69 0.05 -0.10
CA SER A 187 7.03 -0.11 0.45
C SER A 187 7.05 -1.27 1.44
N ASN A 188 7.90 -2.28 1.20
CA ASN A 188 7.85 -3.55 1.92
C ASN A 188 9.17 -3.92 2.63
N PHE A 189 9.05 -4.24 3.91
CA PHE A 189 10.07 -4.87 4.76
C PHE A 189 9.58 -6.20 5.37
N GLY A 190 8.35 -6.62 5.05
CA GLY A 190 7.71 -7.85 5.54
C GLY A 190 7.40 -8.85 4.42
N ASN A 191 6.30 -9.58 4.56
CA ASN A 191 5.88 -10.57 3.56
C ASN A 191 4.66 -10.09 2.77
N VAL A 192 4.68 -10.31 1.45
CA VAL A 192 3.61 -9.84 0.56
C VAL A 192 3.16 -10.94 -0.38
N THR A 193 1.85 -11.12 -0.49
CA THR A 193 1.20 -11.96 -1.51
C THR A 193 0.14 -11.16 -2.25
N LEU A 194 0.33 -11.00 -3.55
CA LEU A 194 -0.62 -10.31 -4.44
C LEU A 194 -1.17 -11.29 -5.48
N THR A 195 -2.49 -11.39 -5.59
CA THR A 195 -3.16 -12.25 -6.58
C THR A 195 -4.24 -11.46 -7.32
N SER A 196 -4.17 -11.40 -8.65
CA SER A 196 -5.13 -10.64 -9.46
C SER A 196 -5.23 -9.17 -9.00
N VAL A 197 -4.09 -8.54 -8.72
CA VAL A 197 -3.99 -7.16 -8.23
C VAL A 197 -3.49 -6.25 -9.35
N GLU A 198 -3.97 -5.01 -9.34
CA GLU A 198 -3.45 -3.96 -10.22
C GLU A 198 -2.71 -2.88 -9.42
N LEU A 199 -1.48 -2.57 -9.84
CA LEU A 199 -0.70 -1.44 -9.37
C LEU A 199 -0.49 -0.43 -10.50
N ARG A 200 -1.22 0.69 -10.48
CA ARG A 200 -1.28 1.63 -11.60
C ARG A 200 -0.99 3.07 -11.22
N GLY A 201 -0.18 3.77 -12.02
CA GLY A 201 0.00 5.22 -11.87
C GLY A 201 0.61 5.64 -10.53
N ASN A 202 1.26 4.73 -9.81
CA ASN A 202 1.91 5.06 -8.54
C ASN A 202 3.26 5.74 -8.80
N ARG A 203 3.67 6.61 -7.88
CA ARG A 203 4.84 7.46 -8.07
C ARG A 203 5.70 7.54 -6.81
N ALA A 204 6.99 7.21 -6.95
CA ALA A 204 8.04 7.59 -6.00
C ALA A 204 8.74 8.84 -6.53
N ILE A 205 8.67 9.97 -5.83
CA ILE A 205 9.12 11.26 -6.39
C ILE A 205 10.65 11.31 -6.53
N ASN A 206 11.37 10.99 -5.46
CA ASN A 206 12.81 11.20 -5.38
C ASN A 206 13.63 9.89 -5.32
N PHE A 207 12.96 8.76 -5.06
CA PHE A 207 13.62 7.49 -4.78
C PHE A 207 13.05 6.37 -5.64
N GLU A 208 13.21 5.12 -5.21
CA GLU A 208 13.00 3.93 -6.02
C GLU A 208 11.59 3.34 -5.89
N GLY A 209 11.26 2.46 -6.84
CA GLY A 209 10.07 1.62 -6.76
C GLY A 209 8.80 2.44 -6.96
N GLY A 210 8.52 2.86 -8.19
CA GLY A 210 7.34 3.67 -8.48
C GLY A 210 6.05 2.95 -8.06
N ALA A 211 5.95 1.66 -8.36
CA ALA A 211 4.90 0.81 -7.79
C ALA A 211 5.34 0.20 -6.46
N ILE A 212 6.47 -0.50 -6.46
CA ILE A 212 6.90 -1.36 -5.35
C ILE A 212 8.38 -1.10 -5.05
N THR A 213 8.71 -0.83 -3.79
CA THR A 213 10.06 -1.09 -3.26
C THR A 213 9.99 -2.22 -2.24
N THR A 214 10.99 -3.12 -2.24
CA THR A 214 11.00 -4.26 -1.32
C THR A 214 12.42 -4.59 -0.83
N ASN A 215 12.57 -4.79 0.48
CA ASN A 215 13.89 -4.91 1.14
C ASN A 215 13.96 -6.03 2.20
N GLY A 216 13.18 -7.10 2.01
CA GLY A 216 13.15 -8.25 2.91
C GLY A 216 11.90 -9.10 2.73
N GLY A 217 11.92 -10.31 3.29
CA GLY A 217 10.81 -11.26 3.24
C GLY A 217 10.51 -11.82 1.85
N ASP A 218 9.47 -12.64 1.80
CA ASP A 218 8.96 -13.24 0.57
C ASP A 218 7.94 -12.29 -0.07
N PHE A 219 8.11 -12.05 -1.38
CA PHE A 219 7.19 -11.23 -2.17
C PHE A 219 6.71 -12.06 -3.36
N THR A 220 5.47 -12.54 -3.28
CA THR A 220 4.87 -13.37 -4.33
C THR A 220 3.77 -12.61 -5.07
N MET A 221 3.82 -12.66 -6.40
CA MET A 221 2.82 -12.07 -7.29
C MET A 221 2.32 -13.12 -8.29
N ASN A 222 0.99 -13.25 -8.38
CA ASN A 222 0.34 -14.09 -9.36
C ASN A 222 -0.75 -13.30 -10.12
N SER A 223 -0.68 -13.29 -11.44
CA SER A 223 -1.66 -12.62 -12.30
C SER A 223 -1.80 -11.12 -11.97
N VAL A 224 -0.68 -10.44 -11.74
CA VAL A 224 -0.64 -9.02 -11.32
C VAL A 224 -0.35 -8.12 -12.52
N ILE A 225 -0.90 -6.91 -12.53
CA ILE A 225 -0.58 -5.86 -13.49
C ILE A 225 0.14 -4.72 -12.77
N ILE A 226 1.32 -4.34 -13.26
CA ILE A 226 2.10 -3.20 -12.78
C ILE A 226 2.32 -2.27 -13.97
N ASP A 227 1.49 -1.23 -14.06
CA ASP A 227 1.38 -0.41 -15.26
C ASP A 227 1.46 1.09 -15.01
N GLY A 228 2.28 1.79 -15.81
CA GLY A 228 2.33 3.25 -15.79
C GLY A 228 2.85 3.85 -14.48
N ASN A 229 3.67 3.12 -13.72
CA ASN A 229 4.26 3.62 -12.47
C ASN A 229 5.58 4.35 -12.74
N SER A 230 5.96 5.27 -11.86
CA SER A 230 7.17 6.08 -12.06
C SER A 230 8.00 6.28 -10.79
N SER A 231 9.32 6.26 -10.95
CA SER A 231 10.26 6.56 -9.87
C SER A 231 11.27 7.64 -10.30
N GLY A 232 11.67 8.50 -9.36
CA GLY A 232 12.74 9.49 -9.61
C GLY A 232 14.13 8.87 -9.72
N SER A 233 14.31 7.70 -9.09
CA SER A 233 15.56 6.93 -9.04
C SER A 233 15.39 5.64 -9.86
N HIS A 234 15.65 4.48 -9.27
CA HIS A 234 15.62 3.17 -9.94
C HIS A 234 14.26 2.48 -9.84
N GLY A 235 14.01 1.49 -10.70
CA GLY A 235 12.84 0.62 -10.55
C GLY A 235 11.52 1.37 -10.76
N GLY A 236 11.20 1.75 -12.00
CA GLY A 236 9.98 2.50 -12.29
C GLY A 236 8.73 1.73 -11.87
N GLY A 237 8.73 0.41 -12.12
CA GLY A 237 7.76 -0.51 -11.56
C GLY A 237 8.21 -1.01 -10.19
N ILE A 238 9.26 -1.82 -10.18
CA ILE A 238 9.74 -2.54 -8.99
C ILE A 238 11.21 -2.22 -8.72
N ALA A 239 11.55 -1.94 -7.47
CA ALA A 239 12.92 -1.96 -6.96
C ALA A 239 13.06 -3.04 -5.87
N ASN A 240 13.92 -4.03 -6.10
CA ASN A 240 14.19 -5.14 -5.18
C ASN A 240 15.58 -4.98 -4.54
N PHE A 241 15.61 -4.59 -3.27
CA PHE A 241 16.82 -4.42 -2.49
C PHE A 241 17.23 -5.64 -1.66
N GLY A 242 16.34 -6.63 -1.47
CA GLY A 242 16.70 -7.78 -0.64
C GLY A 242 15.64 -8.86 -0.47
N SER A 243 14.50 -8.78 -1.16
CA SER A 243 13.44 -9.77 -1.05
C SER A 243 13.65 -10.95 -1.98
N GLN A 244 12.96 -12.05 -1.66
CA GLN A 244 12.72 -13.15 -2.58
C GLN A 244 11.48 -12.84 -3.41
N LEU A 245 11.68 -12.29 -4.61
CA LEU A 245 10.63 -11.89 -5.51
C LEU A 245 10.26 -13.06 -6.44
N LEU A 246 9.03 -13.56 -6.33
CA LEU A 246 8.46 -14.56 -7.22
C LEU A 246 7.31 -13.94 -8.00
N MET A 247 7.47 -13.88 -9.33
CA MET A 247 6.49 -13.33 -10.27
C MET A 247 6.01 -14.43 -11.19
N GLN A 248 4.69 -14.55 -11.31
CA GLN A 248 4.04 -15.51 -12.19
C GLN A 248 2.88 -14.86 -12.93
N SER A 249 2.93 -14.90 -14.27
CA SER A 249 1.90 -14.28 -15.12
C SER A 249 1.66 -12.79 -14.82
N VAL A 250 2.73 -12.06 -14.54
CA VAL A 250 2.74 -10.63 -14.25
C VAL A 250 3.00 -9.82 -15.52
N ALA A 251 2.22 -8.77 -15.71
CA ALA A 251 2.46 -7.75 -16.73
C ALA A 251 3.12 -6.52 -16.08
N LEU A 252 4.40 -6.30 -16.37
CA LEU A 252 5.20 -5.16 -15.91
C LEU A 252 5.40 -4.21 -17.10
N THR A 253 4.51 -3.24 -17.24
CA THR A 253 4.36 -2.45 -18.46
C THR A 253 4.42 -0.95 -18.26
N ASN A 254 4.98 -0.23 -19.23
CA ASN A 254 4.92 1.25 -19.29
C ASN A 254 5.46 1.96 -18.03
N ASN A 255 6.34 1.32 -17.27
CA ASN A 255 6.90 1.91 -16.08
C ASN A 255 8.14 2.73 -16.40
N THR A 256 8.36 3.83 -15.68
CA THR A 256 9.44 4.78 -15.96
C THR A 256 10.31 5.03 -14.73
N ALA A 257 11.61 4.76 -14.85
CA ALA A 257 12.61 5.12 -13.86
C ALA A 257 13.40 6.35 -14.34
N GLY A 258 13.70 7.30 -13.45
CA GLY A 258 14.67 8.37 -13.73
C GLY A 258 16.11 7.84 -13.85
N GLY A 259 16.42 6.76 -13.14
CA GLY A 259 17.64 5.98 -13.18
C GLY A 259 17.49 4.69 -14.01
N ASN A 260 18.01 3.57 -13.50
CA ASN A 260 18.01 2.28 -14.20
C ASN A 260 16.82 1.38 -13.81
N GLY A 261 16.52 0.38 -14.64
CA GLY A 261 15.46 -0.59 -14.33
C GLY A 261 14.08 0.03 -14.50
N GLY A 262 13.70 0.41 -15.72
CA GLY A 262 12.39 1.02 -15.96
C GLY A 262 11.25 0.14 -15.48
N GLY A 263 11.31 -1.15 -15.78
CA GLY A 263 10.41 -2.17 -15.24
C GLY A 263 10.87 -2.61 -13.85
N LEU A 264 11.98 -3.34 -13.80
CA LEU A 264 12.55 -3.94 -12.59
C LEU A 264 14.00 -3.52 -12.39
N TYR A 265 14.32 -3.02 -11.20
CA TYR A 265 15.68 -2.87 -10.71
C TYR A 265 15.93 -3.89 -9.59
N ASN A 266 16.91 -4.78 -9.77
CA ASN A 266 17.32 -5.77 -8.78
C ASN A 266 18.70 -5.41 -8.22
N ALA A 267 18.76 -4.99 -6.96
CA ALA A 267 19.99 -4.55 -6.30
C ALA A 267 20.76 -5.71 -5.66
N SER A 268 20.09 -6.50 -4.82
CA SER A 268 20.71 -7.60 -4.07
C SER A 268 19.78 -8.76 -3.74
N GLY A 269 18.47 -8.64 -4.02
CA GLY A 269 17.51 -9.72 -3.81
C GLY A 269 17.55 -10.78 -4.92
N THR A 270 16.65 -11.74 -4.82
CA THR A 270 16.40 -12.72 -5.89
C THR A 270 15.10 -12.38 -6.60
N ALA A 271 15.07 -12.49 -7.92
CA ALA A 271 13.86 -12.31 -8.72
C ALA A 271 13.68 -13.49 -9.68
N GLN A 272 12.56 -14.19 -9.55
CA GLN A 272 12.17 -15.29 -10.42
C GLN A 272 10.93 -14.85 -11.19
N LEU A 273 11.09 -14.70 -12.50
CA LEU A 273 10.02 -14.31 -13.41
C LEU A 273 9.59 -15.52 -14.24
N ILE A 274 8.32 -15.92 -14.15
CA ILE A 274 7.79 -17.14 -14.77
C ILE A 274 6.54 -16.80 -15.60
N GLY A 275 6.68 -16.88 -16.92
CA GLY A 275 5.58 -16.57 -17.84
C GLY A 275 5.14 -15.11 -17.78
N ASP A 276 6.06 -14.20 -17.45
CA ASP A 276 5.76 -12.77 -17.28
C ASP A 276 5.96 -11.98 -18.58
N GLN A 277 5.47 -10.75 -18.60
CA GLN A 277 5.69 -9.77 -19.65
C GLN A 277 6.34 -8.51 -19.07
N VAL A 278 7.51 -8.14 -19.57
CA VAL A 278 8.22 -6.90 -19.19
C VAL A 278 8.41 -6.05 -20.45
N THR A 279 7.50 -5.10 -20.69
CA THR A 279 7.43 -4.39 -21.97
C THR A 279 7.10 -2.90 -21.87
N GLY A 280 7.65 -2.10 -22.80
CA GLY A 280 7.34 -0.66 -22.87
C GLY A 280 7.89 0.16 -21.69
N ASN A 281 8.79 -0.42 -20.89
CA ASN A 281 9.35 0.28 -19.75
C ASN A 281 10.53 1.17 -20.18
N THR A 282 10.76 2.26 -19.44
CA THR A 282 11.75 3.30 -19.76
C THR A 282 12.67 3.58 -18.59
N ALA A 283 13.98 3.61 -18.83
CA ALA A 283 15.01 4.00 -17.87
C ALA A 283 15.76 5.25 -18.35
N GLY A 284 15.67 6.34 -17.60
CA GLY A 284 16.36 7.61 -17.87
C GLY A 284 17.87 7.58 -17.58
N GLY A 285 18.31 6.66 -16.70
CA GLY A 285 19.71 6.47 -16.32
C GLY A 285 20.57 5.78 -17.38
N GLY A 286 19.95 5.30 -18.45
CA GLY A 286 20.64 4.77 -19.62
C GLY A 286 20.88 3.25 -19.61
N GLN A 287 20.34 2.50 -18.63
CA GLN A 287 20.52 1.05 -18.54
C GLN A 287 19.29 0.33 -17.99
N GLY A 288 19.05 -0.87 -18.52
CA GLY A 288 17.98 -1.78 -18.09
C GLY A 288 16.61 -1.15 -18.23
N GLY A 289 16.22 -0.76 -19.44
CA GLY A 289 14.86 -0.24 -19.69
C GLY A 289 13.79 -1.19 -19.16
N GLY A 290 13.94 -2.48 -19.45
CA GLY A 290 13.12 -3.54 -18.88
C GLY A 290 13.60 -3.95 -17.49
N ILE A 291 14.77 -4.59 -17.44
CA ILE A 291 15.36 -5.16 -16.22
C ILE A 291 16.80 -4.67 -16.06
N PHE A 292 17.13 -4.17 -14.88
CA PHE A 292 18.50 -3.88 -14.48
C PHE A 292 18.89 -4.74 -13.27
N VAL A 293 20.03 -5.42 -13.35
CA VAL A 293 20.59 -6.23 -12.26
C VAL A 293 21.89 -5.62 -11.78
N ALA A 294 21.82 -4.84 -10.69
CA ALA A 294 22.98 -4.31 -9.98
C ALA A 294 23.71 -5.41 -9.20
N GLY A 295 22.96 -6.42 -8.75
CA GLY A 295 23.44 -7.55 -7.96
C GLY A 295 22.31 -8.54 -7.66
N GLY A 296 22.59 -9.53 -6.81
CA GLY A 296 21.65 -10.62 -6.55
C GLY A 296 21.46 -11.53 -7.77
N THR A 297 20.28 -12.15 -7.90
CA THR A 297 19.98 -13.05 -9.03
C THR A 297 18.65 -12.72 -9.69
N VAL A 298 18.61 -12.84 -11.02
CA VAL A 298 17.38 -12.77 -11.80
C VAL A 298 17.31 -13.96 -12.74
N THR A 299 16.20 -14.69 -12.70
CA THR A 299 15.94 -15.84 -13.57
C THR A 299 14.67 -15.62 -14.36
N LEU A 300 14.73 -15.87 -15.67
CA LEU A 300 13.61 -15.74 -16.60
C LEU A 300 13.20 -17.13 -17.10
N THR A 301 11.94 -17.52 -16.91
CA THR A 301 11.40 -18.81 -17.38
C THR A 301 10.12 -18.58 -18.17
N GLY A 302 10.19 -18.69 -19.49
CA GLY A 302 9.04 -18.39 -20.37
C GLY A 302 8.57 -16.93 -20.31
N THR A 303 9.41 -16.04 -19.78
CA THR A 303 9.15 -14.60 -19.64
C THR A 303 9.58 -13.86 -20.90
N THR A 304 8.77 -12.89 -21.33
CA THR A 304 9.08 -12.03 -22.48
C THR A 304 9.55 -10.66 -21.99
N VAL A 305 10.76 -10.25 -22.36
CA VAL A 305 11.28 -8.90 -22.11
C VAL A 305 11.53 -8.21 -23.45
N SER A 306 10.73 -7.20 -23.81
CA SER A 306 10.82 -6.58 -25.14
C SER A 306 10.31 -5.14 -25.21
N GLY A 307 10.79 -4.36 -26.19
CA GLY A 307 10.29 -3.01 -26.43
C GLY A 307 10.53 -2.04 -25.28
N ASN A 308 11.59 -2.25 -24.50
CA ASN A 308 11.97 -1.36 -23.41
C ASN A 308 13.09 -0.40 -23.85
N ILE A 309 13.18 0.75 -23.20
CA ILE A 309 14.11 1.84 -23.56
C ILE A 309 15.03 2.12 -22.36
N PRO A 310 16.36 2.20 -22.55
CA PRO A 310 17.08 2.07 -23.83
C PRO A 310 17.30 0.62 -24.29
N ASP A 311 17.17 -0.35 -23.38
CA ASP A 311 17.45 -1.77 -23.63
C ASP A 311 16.51 -2.67 -22.79
N ASN A 312 16.52 -3.97 -23.09
CA ASN A 312 15.65 -4.93 -22.39
C ASN A 312 16.25 -5.37 -21.06
N CYS A 313 17.50 -5.85 -21.05
CA CYS A 313 18.16 -6.32 -19.84
C CYS A 313 19.61 -5.86 -19.77
N VAL A 314 20.02 -5.37 -18.60
CA VAL A 314 21.42 -5.06 -18.30
C VAL A 314 21.80 -5.63 -16.93
N PRO A 315 22.86 -6.48 -16.83
CA PRO A 315 23.55 -7.13 -17.95
C PRO A 315 22.60 -8.03 -18.75
N GLY A 316 23.07 -8.56 -19.88
CA GLY A 316 22.31 -9.55 -20.65
C GLY A 316 21.98 -10.77 -19.78
N LEU A 317 20.70 -11.14 -19.74
CA LEU A 317 20.20 -12.28 -18.99
C LEU A 317 19.81 -13.40 -19.97
N PRO A 318 20.05 -14.69 -19.66
CA PRO A 318 19.51 -15.77 -20.47
C PRO A 318 17.97 -15.69 -20.58
N GLY A 319 17.44 -15.72 -21.80
CA GLY A 319 16.01 -15.52 -22.06
C GLY A 319 15.59 -14.06 -22.26
N CYS A 320 16.56 -13.14 -22.22
CA CYS A 320 16.51 -11.77 -22.69
C CYS A 320 17.55 -11.60 -23.82
#